data_AF-A0A1B1E7R7-F1
#
_entry.id   AF-A0A1B1E7R7-F1
#
_cell.length_a   1.000
_cell.length_b   1.000
_cell.length_c   1.000
_cell.angle_alpha   90.00
_cell.angle_beta   90.00
_cell.angle_gamma   90.00
#
_symmetry.space_group_name_H-M   'P 1'
#
loop_
_entity.id
_entity.type
_entity.pdbx_description
1 polymer ?
#
loop_
_entity_poly.entity_id
_entity_poly.type
_entity_poly.pdbx_seq_one_letter_code
_entity_poly.pdbx_strand_id
1 'polypeptide(L)'
;MSETAPVAPATCTLDSIQKQLNLINDFYSNFKNNAENQGDGGTEGAQLTSELRTACSNCTKITGDAKGIENAYLYACQQNGQSDYGDSPCRLFYYWFGHKYWSHLKGNALSTVLDKIYTTLKGSCTKGECTFKYDITDQTIFDHMKIIFEYYNDYNQVQSELSRSGITCAKKWSDYWTKLSTACEKMKEKCKEGSDDREKQYCKDFDSTYKIHCETANLPQQMTELITKIQREAQLAAQTAATLATKEKDEANLLPSSLDILSFLP
;
A
#
# COMPACT_ATOMS: atom_id res chain seq x y z
N MET A 1 -33.97 7.49 27.24
CA MET A 1 -33.59 6.63 26.09
C MET A 1 -33.00 7.56 25.06
N SER A 2 -31.67 7.57 24.93
CA SER A 2 -30.98 8.52 24.04
C SER A 2 -30.92 7.90 22.65
N GLU A 3 -31.56 8.55 21.71
CA GLU A 3 -31.61 8.22 20.29
C GLU A 3 -30.23 8.52 19.69
N THR A 4 -29.47 7.47 19.35
CA THR A 4 -28.20 7.61 18.63
C THR A 4 -28.49 7.95 17.18
N ALA A 5 -28.08 9.15 16.78
CA ALA A 5 -28.10 9.61 15.39
C ALA A 5 -27.34 8.65 14.46
N PRO A 6 -27.79 8.45 13.21
CA PRO A 6 -27.10 7.61 12.25
C PRO A 6 -25.75 8.22 11.89
N VAL A 7 -24.68 7.46 12.13
CA VAL A 7 -23.32 7.79 11.68
C VAL A 7 -23.35 7.85 10.16
N ALA A 8 -23.03 9.01 9.59
CA ALA A 8 -22.97 9.19 8.14
C ALA A 8 -21.98 8.19 7.51
N PRO A 9 -22.31 7.57 6.36
CA PRO A 9 -21.41 6.62 5.71
C PRO A 9 -20.14 7.34 5.25
N ALA A 10 -18.98 6.85 5.68
CA ALA A 10 -17.69 7.38 5.28
C ALA A 10 -17.53 7.28 3.75
N THR A 11 -17.33 8.43 3.09
CA THR A 11 -17.11 8.48 1.64
C THR A 11 -15.68 8.06 1.29
N CYS A 12 -15.48 6.80 0.90
CA CYS A 12 -14.20 6.25 0.47
C CYS A 12 -13.89 6.60 -1.01
N THR A 13 -12.96 7.54 -1.26
CA THR A 13 -12.33 7.82 -2.57
C THR A 13 -10.95 7.15 -2.66
N LEU A 14 -10.35 7.05 -3.86
CA LEU A 14 -9.01 6.45 -4.00
C LEU A 14 -7.99 7.38 -3.36
N ASP A 15 -8.17 8.67 -3.59
CA ASP A 15 -7.45 9.74 -2.92
C ASP A 15 -7.66 9.72 -1.41
N SER A 16 -8.84 9.38 -0.87
CA SER A 16 -9.00 9.28 0.59
C SER A 16 -8.33 8.06 1.18
N ILE A 17 -8.17 6.97 0.43
CA ILE A 17 -7.42 5.77 0.87
C ILE A 17 -5.92 5.99 0.74
N GLN A 18 -5.45 6.60 -0.35
CA GLN A 18 -4.05 7.00 -0.50
C GLN A 18 -3.69 8.08 0.54
N LYS A 19 -4.59 9.04 0.78
CA LYS A 19 -4.47 10.06 1.83
C LYS A 19 -4.63 9.44 3.22
N GLN A 20 -5.43 8.39 3.40
CA GLN A 20 -5.44 7.59 4.64
C GLN A 20 -4.13 6.86 4.82
N LEU A 21 -3.59 6.15 3.83
CA LEU A 21 -2.27 5.51 3.93
C LEU A 21 -1.15 6.54 4.20
N ASN A 22 -1.23 7.73 3.58
CA ASN A 22 -0.34 8.86 3.85
C ASN A 22 -0.60 9.57 5.20
N LEU A 23 -1.80 9.43 5.80
CA LEU A 23 -2.17 9.92 7.14
C LEU A 23 -1.89 8.87 8.23
N ILE A 24 -1.92 7.59 7.86
CA ILE A 24 -1.63 6.41 8.68
C ILE A 24 -0.13 6.39 8.92
N ASN A 25 0.66 6.67 7.88
CA ASN A 25 2.07 6.96 8.05
C ASN A 25 2.27 8.45 8.34
N ASP A 26 2.15 8.84 9.61
CA ASP A 26 2.35 10.22 10.07
C ASP A 26 3.65 10.85 9.54
N PHE A 27 4.67 10.04 9.23
CA PHE A 27 5.89 10.50 8.60
C PHE A 27 5.67 11.16 7.23
N TYR A 28 4.89 10.57 6.33
CA TYR A 28 4.68 11.17 5.01
C TYR A 28 3.93 12.49 5.08
N SER A 29 2.96 12.59 5.98
CA SER A 29 2.27 13.85 6.27
C SER A 29 3.23 14.89 6.85
N ASN A 30 4.08 14.51 7.80
CA ASN A 30 5.10 15.40 8.36
C ASN A 30 6.15 15.82 7.31
N PHE A 31 6.65 14.92 6.48
CA PHE A 31 7.57 15.25 5.39
C PHE A 31 6.95 16.23 4.40
N LYS A 32 5.67 16.04 4.04
CA LYS A 32 4.95 16.95 3.17
C LYS A 32 4.78 18.33 3.80
N ASN A 33 4.28 18.39 5.03
CA ASN A 33 4.07 19.64 5.76
C ASN A 33 5.39 20.40 5.95
N ASN A 34 6.46 19.69 6.31
CA ASN A 34 7.80 20.24 6.45
C ASN A 34 8.42 20.70 5.13
N ALA A 35 8.00 20.09 4.00
CA ALA A 35 8.39 20.53 2.67
C ALA A 35 7.62 21.76 2.17
N GLU A 36 6.40 21.97 2.64
CA GLU A 36 5.53 23.08 2.25
C GLU A 36 5.70 24.30 3.17
N ASN A 37 6.02 24.10 4.45
CA ASN A 37 6.26 25.16 5.42
C ASN A 37 7.68 25.72 5.27
N GLN A 38 7.81 26.81 4.54
CA GLN A 38 9.07 27.57 4.41
C GLN A 38 9.38 28.40 5.67
N GLY A 39 9.54 27.81 6.85
CA GLY A 39 9.96 28.53 8.07
C GLY A 39 11.37 29.14 7.92
N ASP A 40 11.63 30.36 8.40
CA ASP A 40 12.87 31.13 8.17
C ASP A 40 14.16 30.30 8.36
N GLY A 41 15.06 30.32 7.38
CA GLY A 41 16.08 29.28 7.17
C GLY A 41 17.37 29.51 7.96
N GLY A 42 17.87 28.46 8.59
CA GLY A 42 19.25 28.38 9.07
C GLY A 42 20.27 28.26 7.92
N THR A 43 21.56 28.28 8.25
CA THR A 43 22.69 28.26 7.30
C THR A 43 22.84 26.97 6.48
N GLU A 44 22.26 25.86 6.95
CA GLU A 44 22.45 24.51 6.37
C GLU A 44 21.63 24.29 5.08
N GLY A 45 20.42 24.84 4.97
CA GLY A 45 19.63 24.76 3.73
C GLY A 45 20.27 25.45 2.52
N ALA A 46 21.00 26.55 2.76
CA ALA A 46 21.79 27.21 1.72
C ALA A 46 22.97 26.33 1.26
N GLN A 47 23.62 25.64 2.19
CA GLN A 47 24.68 24.67 1.90
C GLN A 47 24.13 23.49 1.10
N LEU A 48 23.03 22.88 1.55
CA LEU A 48 22.38 21.77 0.84
C LEU A 48 21.98 22.15 -0.59
N THR A 49 21.45 23.36 -0.78
CA THR A 49 21.10 23.86 -2.12
C THR A 49 22.33 23.90 -3.04
N SER A 50 23.48 24.39 -2.55
CA SER A 50 24.73 24.44 -3.30
C SER A 50 25.27 23.03 -3.63
N GLU A 51 25.24 22.14 -2.65
CA GLU A 51 25.72 20.77 -2.79
C GLU A 51 24.85 19.95 -3.75
N LEU A 52 23.53 20.11 -3.70
CA LEU A 52 22.59 19.49 -4.64
C LEU A 52 22.76 20.03 -6.06
N ARG A 53 23.05 21.33 -6.24
CA ARG A 53 23.36 21.89 -7.57
C ARG A 53 24.64 21.31 -8.15
N THR A 54 25.62 20.99 -7.31
CA THR A 54 26.85 20.33 -7.75
C THR A 54 26.60 18.86 -8.11
N ALA A 55 25.84 18.14 -7.29
CA ALA A 55 25.55 16.71 -7.52
C ALA A 55 24.57 16.47 -8.67
N CYS A 56 23.63 17.38 -8.88
CA CYS A 56 22.72 17.34 -10.01
C CYS A 56 22.34 18.75 -10.47
N SER A 57 23.15 19.31 -11.37
CA SER A 57 22.99 20.67 -11.89
C SER A 57 21.65 20.91 -12.60
N ASN A 58 21.06 19.86 -13.19
CA ASN A 58 19.80 19.93 -13.91
C ASN A 58 18.58 19.51 -13.07
N CYS A 59 18.74 19.12 -11.80
CA CYS A 59 17.65 18.74 -10.90
C CYS A 59 16.96 19.97 -10.30
N THR A 60 16.47 20.88 -11.13
CA THR A 60 15.92 22.18 -10.71
C THR A 60 14.84 22.05 -9.63
N LYS A 61 13.98 21.03 -9.73
CA LYS A 61 12.94 20.75 -8.73
C LYS A 61 13.52 20.29 -7.38
N ILE A 62 14.54 19.43 -7.38
CA ILE A 62 15.19 18.95 -6.15
C ILE A 62 15.94 20.11 -5.48
N THR A 63 16.69 20.89 -6.26
CA THR A 63 17.38 22.09 -5.75
C THR A 63 16.41 23.14 -5.22
N GLY A 64 15.28 23.35 -5.90
CA GLY A 64 14.24 24.28 -5.46
C GLY A 64 13.53 23.85 -4.17
N ASP A 65 13.40 22.55 -3.94
CA ASP A 65 12.77 21.99 -2.75
C ASP A 65 13.80 21.66 -1.62
N ALA A 66 15.06 22.09 -1.74
CA ALA A 66 16.16 21.70 -0.84
C ALA A 66 15.85 21.89 0.66
N LYS A 67 15.28 23.03 1.04
CA LYS A 67 14.84 23.32 2.41
C LYS A 67 13.78 22.34 2.92
N GLY A 68 12.86 21.96 2.05
CA GLY A 68 11.83 20.98 2.38
C GLY A 68 12.39 19.57 2.54
N ILE A 69 13.40 19.23 1.73
CA ILE A 69 14.15 17.97 1.81
C ILE A 69 14.94 17.93 3.13
N GLU A 70 15.61 19.02 3.50
CA GLU A 70 16.32 19.17 4.77
C GLU A 70 15.38 18.93 5.95
N ASN A 71 14.25 19.65 6.02
CA ASN A 71 13.30 19.49 7.13
C ASN A 71 12.74 18.05 7.21
N ALA A 72 12.47 17.41 6.07
CA ALA A 72 12.02 16.02 6.04
C ALA A 72 13.12 15.05 6.53
N TYR A 73 14.38 15.26 6.11
CA TYR A 73 15.52 14.47 6.59
C TYR A 73 15.73 14.65 8.09
N LEU A 74 15.72 15.88 8.61
CA LEU A 74 15.90 16.17 10.03
C LEU A 74 14.79 15.53 10.88
N TYR A 75 13.54 15.58 10.39
CA TYR A 75 12.43 14.88 11.04
C TYR A 75 12.66 13.37 11.08
N ALA A 76 12.99 12.75 9.94
CA ALA A 76 13.28 11.31 9.88
C ALA A 76 14.40 10.93 10.85
N CYS A 77 15.50 11.68 10.83
CA CYS A 77 16.65 11.47 11.69
C CYS A 77 16.33 11.60 13.19
N GLN A 78 15.51 12.59 13.57
CA GLN A 78 15.07 12.76 14.95
C GLN A 78 14.25 11.56 15.45
N GLN A 79 13.38 11.02 14.61
CA GLN A 79 12.56 9.86 14.96
C GLN A 79 13.35 8.54 14.90
N ASN A 80 14.35 8.43 14.02
CA ASN A 80 15.20 7.25 13.89
C ASN A 80 16.00 6.95 15.17
N GLY A 81 16.29 7.99 15.95
CA GLY A 81 16.93 7.86 17.26
C GLY A 81 16.01 7.43 18.40
N GLN A 82 14.72 7.17 18.12
CA GLN A 82 13.76 6.68 19.11
C GLN A 82 13.64 5.16 19.00
N SER A 83 13.64 4.47 20.15
CA SER A 83 13.62 3.00 20.24
C SER A 83 12.45 2.35 19.51
N ASP A 84 11.33 3.05 19.44
CA ASP A 84 10.04 2.47 19.04
C ASP A 84 9.90 2.36 17.51
N TYR A 85 10.75 3.04 16.75
CA TYR A 85 10.66 3.09 15.28
C TYR A 85 11.76 2.32 14.54
N GLY A 86 12.85 1.94 15.21
CA GLY A 86 14.00 1.29 14.56
C GLY A 86 14.56 2.12 13.42
N ASP A 87 14.84 1.50 12.27
CA ASP A 87 15.35 2.16 11.05
C ASP A 87 14.25 2.67 10.09
N SER A 88 12.98 2.47 10.46
CA SER A 88 11.80 2.80 9.65
C SER A 88 11.76 4.27 9.22
N PRO A 89 12.07 5.27 10.07
CA PRO A 89 12.01 6.69 9.68
C PRO A 89 12.91 7.02 8.49
N CYS A 90 14.11 6.45 8.44
CA CYS A 90 15.05 6.68 7.35
C CYS A 90 14.66 5.92 6.08
N ARG A 91 14.09 4.72 6.19
CA ARG A 91 13.49 4.02 5.05
C ARG A 91 12.29 4.78 4.49
N LEU A 92 11.45 5.35 5.34
CA LEU A 92 10.32 6.19 4.95
C LEU A 92 10.80 7.44 4.21
N PHE A 93 11.85 8.10 4.69
CA PHE A 93 12.45 9.23 3.98
C PHE A 93 12.98 8.82 2.60
N TYR A 94 13.70 7.69 2.50
CA TYR A 94 14.19 7.15 1.23
C TYR A 94 13.06 6.98 0.20
N TYR A 95 11.97 6.31 0.61
CA TYR A 95 10.84 6.06 -0.29
C TYR A 95 10.04 7.33 -0.60
N TRP A 96 9.88 8.24 0.36
CA TRP A 96 9.26 9.55 0.14
C TRP A 96 10.02 10.34 -0.91
N PHE A 97 11.33 10.46 -0.73
CA PHE A 97 12.20 11.26 -1.60
C PHE A 97 12.21 10.66 -3.01
N GLY A 98 12.44 9.35 -3.13
CA GLY A 98 12.43 8.66 -4.41
C GLY A 98 11.09 8.83 -5.13
N HIS A 99 9.98 8.58 -4.46
CA HIS A 99 8.64 8.72 -5.05
C HIS A 99 8.36 10.16 -5.53
N LYS A 100 8.75 11.17 -4.74
CA LYS A 100 8.50 12.58 -5.07
C LYS A 100 9.39 13.08 -6.21
N TYR A 101 10.65 12.65 -6.27
CA TYR A 101 11.65 13.27 -7.13
C TYR A 101 12.20 12.37 -8.24
N TRP A 102 11.71 11.13 -8.41
CA TRP A 102 12.27 10.20 -9.41
C TRP A 102 12.40 10.80 -10.82
N SER A 103 11.31 11.38 -11.34
CA SER A 103 11.27 12.03 -12.67
C SER A 103 12.11 13.32 -12.76
N HIS A 104 12.57 13.81 -11.60
CA HIS A 104 13.38 15.00 -11.43
C HIS A 104 14.86 14.69 -11.18
N LEU A 105 15.26 13.41 -11.12
CA LEU A 105 16.66 12.99 -10.97
C LEU A 105 17.50 13.23 -12.23
N LYS A 106 16.87 13.42 -13.40
CA LYS A 106 17.53 13.77 -14.68
C LYS A 106 18.70 12.84 -15.05
N GLY A 107 18.52 11.54 -14.85
CA GLY A 107 19.52 10.51 -15.18
C GLY A 107 20.53 10.23 -14.06
N ASN A 108 20.45 10.95 -12.94
CA ASN A 108 21.25 10.63 -11.74
C ASN A 108 20.63 9.46 -10.99
N ALA A 109 21.46 8.62 -10.40
CA ALA A 109 20.98 7.58 -9.50
C ALA A 109 20.40 8.22 -8.23
N LEU A 110 19.29 7.68 -7.76
CA LEU A 110 18.65 8.10 -6.49
C LEU A 110 19.65 8.04 -5.32
N SER A 111 20.45 6.97 -5.27
CA SER A 111 21.50 6.75 -4.27
C SER A 111 22.53 7.88 -4.24
N THR A 112 22.98 8.37 -5.41
CA THR A 112 23.95 9.47 -5.51
C THR A 112 23.40 10.79 -4.97
N VAL A 113 22.12 11.10 -5.25
CA VAL A 113 21.50 12.33 -4.75
C VAL A 113 21.27 12.24 -3.24
N LEU A 114 20.81 11.08 -2.74
CA LEU A 114 20.64 10.85 -1.30
C LEU A 114 21.97 10.90 -0.55
N ASP A 115 23.05 10.35 -1.10
CA ASP A 115 24.39 10.45 -0.49
C ASP A 115 24.82 11.89 -0.27
N LYS A 116 24.48 12.77 -1.21
CA LYS A 116 24.77 14.19 -1.08
C LYS A 116 23.97 14.83 0.05
N ILE A 117 22.69 14.48 0.17
CA ILE A 117 21.82 14.94 1.27
C ILE A 117 22.39 14.45 2.62
N TYR A 118 22.63 13.15 2.74
CA TYR A 118 23.10 12.53 3.98
C TYR A 118 24.46 13.07 4.42
N THR A 119 25.41 13.22 3.50
CA THR A 119 26.74 13.76 3.82
C THR A 119 26.67 15.23 4.22
N THR A 120 25.84 16.03 3.56
CA THR A 120 25.70 17.46 3.87
C THR A 120 25.05 17.69 5.22
N LEU A 121 24.02 16.90 5.55
CA LEU A 121 23.22 17.07 6.77
C LEU A 121 23.66 16.16 7.93
N LYS A 122 24.80 15.47 7.78
CA LYS A 122 25.31 14.50 8.76
C LYS A 122 25.42 15.11 10.16
N GLY A 123 25.99 16.32 10.27
CA GLY A 123 26.21 17.00 11.55
C GLY A 123 24.95 17.57 12.21
N SER A 124 23.85 17.68 11.47
CA SER A 124 22.57 18.22 11.95
C SER A 124 21.75 17.18 12.72
N CYS A 125 22.22 15.93 12.73
CA CYS A 125 21.56 14.76 13.30
C CYS A 125 22.17 14.36 14.65
N THR A 126 21.40 14.48 15.74
CA THR A 126 21.93 14.19 17.09
C THR A 126 21.68 12.76 17.59
N LYS A 127 20.76 11.99 16.98
CA LYS A 127 20.30 10.71 17.57
C LYS A 127 20.18 9.51 16.60
N GLY A 128 20.31 9.70 15.30
CA GLY A 128 20.17 8.58 14.35
C GLY A 128 20.24 9.02 12.90
N GLU A 129 21.45 9.27 12.40
CA GLU A 129 21.70 9.67 11.01
C GLU A 129 21.04 8.71 10.00
N CYS A 130 20.32 9.26 9.02
CA CYS A 130 19.81 8.45 7.93
C CYS A 130 20.90 8.14 6.93
N THR A 131 21.19 6.84 6.78
CA THR A 131 22.18 6.32 5.83
C THR A 131 21.58 5.29 4.88
N PHE A 132 20.32 4.93 5.08
CA PHE A 132 19.62 3.93 4.29
C PHE A 132 19.44 4.37 2.84
N LYS A 133 19.85 3.50 1.91
CA LYS A 133 19.62 3.64 0.47
C LYS A 133 19.75 2.27 -0.19
N TYR A 134 19.05 2.07 -1.29
CA TYR A 134 19.36 1.00 -2.23
C TYR A 134 20.02 1.53 -3.49
N ASP A 135 20.80 0.67 -4.13
CA ASP A 135 21.31 0.91 -5.47
C ASP A 135 20.31 0.41 -6.53
N ILE A 136 19.16 1.09 -6.61
CA ILE A 136 18.10 0.82 -7.57
C ILE A 136 18.14 1.89 -8.66
N THR A 137 18.32 1.44 -9.91
CA THR A 137 18.32 2.30 -11.11
C THR A 137 17.02 2.20 -11.91
N ASP A 138 16.21 1.17 -11.65
CA ASP A 138 14.93 0.93 -12.31
C ASP A 138 13.78 1.42 -11.42
N GLN A 139 12.98 2.35 -11.94
CA GLN A 139 11.84 2.93 -11.23
C GLN A 139 10.80 1.87 -10.85
N THR A 140 10.61 0.87 -11.70
CA THR A 140 9.63 -0.19 -11.50
C THR A 140 9.99 -1.03 -10.27
N ILE A 141 11.28 -1.35 -10.10
CA ILE A 141 11.79 -2.06 -8.93
C ILE A 141 11.61 -1.19 -7.68
N PHE A 142 11.94 0.10 -7.78
CA PHE A 142 11.76 1.05 -6.68
C PHE A 142 10.30 1.12 -6.24
N ASP A 143 9.36 1.26 -7.19
CA ASP A 143 7.93 1.37 -6.91
C ASP A 143 7.37 0.09 -6.28
N HIS A 144 7.80 -1.10 -6.74
CA HIS A 144 7.40 -2.36 -6.12
C HIS A 144 7.94 -2.49 -4.69
N MET A 145 9.23 -2.21 -4.47
CA MET A 145 9.83 -2.24 -3.14
C MET A 145 9.17 -1.24 -2.18
N LYS A 146 8.78 -0.06 -2.68
CA LYS A 146 8.04 0.93 -1.92
C LYS A 146 6.69 0.39 -1.44
N ILE A 147 5.88 -0.15 -2.36
CA ILE A 147 4.55 -0.70 -2.03
C ILE A 147 4.66 -1.79 -0.95
N ILE A 148 5.64 -2.68 -1.10
CA ILE A 148 5.89 -3.78 -0.16
C ILE A 148 6.34 -3.26 1.20
N PHE A 149 7.26 -2.30 1.22
CA PHE A 149 7.74 -1.68 2.45
C PHE A 149 6.62 -0.93 3.18
N GLU A 150 5.81 -0.14 2.49
CA GLU A 150 4.69 0.59 3.09
C GLU A 150 3.68 -0.38 3.72
N TYR A 151 3.38 -1.49 3.05
CA TYR A 151 2.55 -2.54 3.63
C TYR A 151 3.16 -3.16 4.88
N TYR A 152 4.46 -3.49 4.84
CA TYR A 152 5.18 -4.05 5.97
C TYR A 152 5.20 -3.09 7.17
N ASN A 153 5.53 -1.82 6.92
CA ASN A 153 5.68 -0.78 7.93
C ASN A 153 4.36 -0.50 8.66
N ASP A 154 3.26 -0.44 7.91
CA ASP A 154 1.95 -0.05 8.43
C ASP A 154 0.99 -1.25 8.57
N TYR A 155 1.51 -2.49 8.54
CA TYR A 155 0.73 -3.73 8.48
C TYR A 155 -0.40 -3.78 9.52
N ASN A 156 -0.07 -3.54 10.79
CA ASN A 156 -1.03 -3.61 11.90
C ASN A 156 -2.15 -2.56 11.73
N GLN A 157 -1.80 -1.38 11.24
CA GLN A 157 -2.75 -0.28 11.09
C GLN A 157 -3.62 -0.47 9.85
N VAL A 158 -3.04 -0.95 8.75
CA VAL A 158 -3.76 -1.39 7.55
C VAL A 158 -4.78 -2.48 7.91
N GLN A 159 -4.37 -3.49 8.70
CA GLN A 159 -5.28 -4.54 9.17
C GLN A 159 -6.40 -4.03 10.08
N SER A 160 -6.10 -3.05 10.95
CA SER A 160 -7.09 -2.43 11.83
C SER A 160 -8.14 -1.64 11.03
N GLU A 161 -7.71 -0.81 10.08
CA GLU A 161 -8.61 -0.04 9.22
C GLU A 161 -9.47 -0.93 8.33
N LEU A 162 -8.91 -2.05 7.84
CA LEU A 162 -9.66 -3.07 7.11
C LEU A 162 -10.79 -3.66 7.96
N SER A 163 -10.51 -3.98 9.22
CA SER A 163 -11.51 -4.52 10.14
C SER A 163 -12.64 -3.52 10.42
N ARG A 164 -12.34 -2.22 10.36
CA ARG A 164 -13.28 -1.13 10.66
C ARG A 164 -14.08 -0.63 9.45
N SER A 165 -13.52 -0.70 8.24
CA SER A 165 -14.07 -0.03 7.04
C SER A 165 -15.22 -0.76 6.33
N GLY A 166 -15.55 -1.99 6.76
CA GLY A 166 -16.72 -2.74 6.29
C GLY A 166 -16.80 -2.94 4.76
N ILE A 167 -17.97 -3.36 4.28
CA ILE A 167 -18.21 -3.69 2.86
C ILE A 167 -18.05 -2.46 1.94
N THR A 168 -18.25 -1.25 2.45
CA THR A 168 -18.30 0.00 1.68
C THR A 168 -16.98 0.41 1.02
N CYS A 169 -15.83 -0.07 1.50
CA CYS A 169 -14.52 0.24 0.91
C CYS A 169 -13.86 -0.98 0.23
N ALA A 170 -14.59 -2.10 0.12
CA ALA A 170 -14.08 -3.39 -0.39
C ALA A 170 -13.43 -3.29 -1.77
N LYS A 171 -14.02 -2.54 -2.72
CA LYS A 171 -13.46 -2.38 -4.07
C LYS A 171 -12.07 -1.74 -4.07
N LYS A 172 -11.87 -0.70 -3.27
CA LYS A 172 -10.58 0.01 -3.26
C LYS A 172 -9.51 -0.72 -2.47
N TRP A 173 -9.92 -1.42 -1.41
CA TRP A 173 -9.04 -2.39 -0.77
C TRP A 173 -8.64 -3.50 -1.74
N SER A 174 -9.57 -4.00 -2.56
CA SER A 174 -9.24 -4.96 -3.62
C SER A 174 -8.22 -4.42 -4.61
N ASP A 175 -8.36 -3.16 -5.06
CA ASP A 175 -7.37 -2.53 -5.96
C ASP A 175 -5.98 -2.40 -5.31
N TYR A 176 -5.92 -2.02 -4.03
CA TYR A 176 -4.68 -1.95 -3.27
C TYR A 176 -4.01 -3.33 -3.16
N TRP A 177 -4.79 -4.36 -2.80
CA TRP A 177 -4.29 -5.74 -2.72
C TRP A 177 -3.77 -6.22 -4.06
N THR A 178 -4.45 -5.95 -5.17
CA THR A 178 -3.98 -6.35 -6.50
C THR A 178 -2.62 -5.72 -6.81
N LYS A 179 -2.42 -4.45 -6.45
CA LYS A 179 -1.12 -3.77 -6.62
C LYS A 179 -0.04 -4.39 -5.75
N LEU A 180 -0.33 -4.66 -4.48
CA LEU A 180 0.62 -5.27 -3.54
C LEU A 180 0.99 -6.70 -3.98
N SER A 181 0.01 -7.54 -4.31
CA SER A 181 0.22 -8.89 -4.84
C SER A 181 1.06 -8.87 -6.10
N THR A 182 0.75 -7.96 -7.03
CA THR A 182 1.56 -7.79 -8.25
C THR A 182 2.99 -7.38 -7.93
N ALA A 183 3.20 -6.42 -7.03
CA ALA A 183 4.54 -5.99 -6.62
C ALA A 183 5.32 -7.15 -5.99
N CYS A 184 4.69 -7.92 -5.11
CA CYS A 184 5.26 -9.10 -4.47
C CYS A 184 5.67 -10.18 -5.48
N GLU A 185 4.81 -10.50 -6.46
CA GLU A 185 5.12 -11.46 -7.51
C GLU A 185 6.28 -11.00 -8.38
N LYS A 186 6.28 -9.71 -8.77
CA LYS A 186 7.35 -9.12 -9.57
C LYS A 186 8.67 -9.10 -8.84
N MET A 187 8.69 -8.79 -7.55
CA MET A 187 9.92 -8.84 -6.75
C MET A 187 10.40 -10.28 -6.52
N LYS A 188 9.49 -11.24 -6.34
CA LYS A 188 9.83 -12.66 -6.26
C LYS A 188 10.50 -13.16 -7.54
N GLU A 189 9.98 -12.77 -8.70
CA GLU A 189 10.61 -13.09 -9.99
C GLU A 189 11.96 -12.38 -10.16
N LYS A 190 12.03 -11.10 -9.79
CA LYS A 190 13.24 -10.27 -9.93
C LYS A 190 14.39 -10.76 -9.05
N CYS A 191 14.08 -11.26 -7.86
CA CYS A 191 15.05 -11.71 -6.87
C CYS A 191 15.28 -13.23 -6.88
N LYS A 192 14.75 -13.95 -7.87
CA LYS A 192 14.94 -15.40 -8.00
C LYS A 192 16.42 -15.77 -8.13
N GLU A 193 16.76 -16.99 -7.73
CA GLU A 193 18.11 -17.52 -7.91
C GLU A 193 18.52 -17.49 -9.39
N GLY A 194 19.77 -17.12 -9.65
CA GLY A 194 20.31 -16.97 -11.01
C GLY A 194 19.90 -15.68 -11.73
N SER A 195 19.21 -14.74 -11.07
CA SER A 195 18.98 -13.39 -11.61
C SER A 195 20.19 -12.46 -11.38
N ASP A 196 20.38 -11.49 -12.28
CA ASP A 196 21.43 -10.47 -12.15
C ASP A 196 21.30 -9.61 -10.89
N ASP A 197 20.08 -9.50 -10.36
CA ASP A 197 19.74 -8.69 -9.21
C ASP A 197 19.83 -9.44 -7.87
N ARG A 198 20.03 -10.76 -7.91
CA ARG A 198 20.01 -11.65 -6.74
C ARG A 198 20.84 -11.16 -5.56
N GLU A 199 22.03 -10.64 -5.84
CA GLU A 199 22.99 -10.21 -4.82
C GLU A 199 22.76 -8.79 -4.29
N LYS A 200 21.84 -8.04 -4.90
CA LYS A 200 21.54 -6.66 -4.51
C LYS A 200 20.83 -6.62 -3.17
N GLN A 201 21.10 -5.56 -2.39
CA GLN A 201 20.59 -5.43 -1.03
C GLN A 201 19.06 -5.48 -0.95
N TYR A 202 18.36 -4.89 -1.92
CA TYR A 202 16.90 -4.93 -1.94
C TYR A 202 16.34 -6.35 -2.09
N CYS A 203 17.05 -7.26 -2.78
CA CYS A 203 16.65 -8.66 -2.86
C CYS A 203 16.91 -9.42 -1.56
N LYS A 204 18.00 -9.09 -0.85
CA LYS A 204 18.29 -9.63 0.48
C LYS A 204 17.23 -9.20 1.50
N ASP A 205 16.85 -7.92 1.49
CA ASP A 205 15.78 -7.39 2.34
C ASP A 205 14.42 -8.01 1.96
N PHE A 206 14.14 -8.16 0.66
CA PHE A 206 12.92 -8.82 0.19
C PHE A 206 12.80 -10.24 0.72
N ASP A 207 13.83 -11.07 0.56
CA ASP A 207 13.78 -12.47 1.00
C ASP A 207 13.72 -12.63 2.51
N SER A 208 14.50 -11.82 3.25
CA SER A 208 14.61 -11.95 4.71
C SER A 208 13.46 -11.32 5.48
N THR A 209 12.91 -10.22 4.97
CA THR A 209 11.94 -9.40 5.70
C THR A 209 10.57 -9.42 5.05
N TYR A 210 10.49 -9.16 3.74
CA TYR A 210 9.20 -8.85 3.11
C TYR A 210 8.45 -10.05 2.53
N LYS A 211 9.16 -11.11 2.15
CA LYS A 211 8.61 -12.27 1.45
C LYS A 211 7.46 -12.94 2.21
N ILE A 212 7.58 -13.07 3.53
CA ILE A 212 6.52 -13.65 4.37
C ILE A 212 5.26 -12.76 4.40
N HIS A 213 5.43 -11.44 4.42
CA HIS A 213 4.31 -10.49 4.36
C HIS A 213 3.66 -10.49 2.98
N CYS A 214 4.43 -10.70 1.92
CA CYS A 214 3.91 -10.89 0.58
C CYS A 214 3.05 -12.15 0.46
N GLU A 215 3.41 -13.24 1.14
CA GLU A 215 2.60 -14.47 1.16
C GLU A 215 1.27 -14.26 1.91
N THR A 216 1.27 -13.48 3.00
CA THR A 216 0.05 -13.17 3.76
C THR A 216 -0.84 -12.12 3.09
N ALA A 217 -0.26 -11.19 2.32
CA ALA A 217 -0.99 -10.17 1.57
C ALA A 217 -1.98 -10.74 0.54
N ASN A 218 -1.75 -11.97 0.06
CA ASN A 218 -2.65 -12.63 -0.88
C ASN A 218 -3.87 -13.29 -0.22
N LEU A 219 -3.86 -13.47 1.10
CA LEU A 219 -4.95 -14.17 1.82
C LEU A 219 -6.32 -13.48 1.71
N PRO A 220 -6.45 -12.14 1.82
CA PRO A 220 -7.76 -11.49 1.72
C PRO A 220 -8.42 -11.66 0.34
N GLN A 221 -7.63 -11.63 -0.74
CA GLN A 221 -8.14 -11.87 -2.09
C GLN A 221 -8.57 -13.32 -2.27
N GLN A 222 -7.73 -14.27 -1.86
CA GLN A 222 -8.06 -15.69 -1.91
C GLN A 222 -9.33 -16.02 -1.12
N MET A 223 -9.49 -15.42 0.07
CA MET A 223 -10.71 -15.57 0.88
C MET A 223 -11.95 -14.99 0.18
N THR A 224 -11.82 -13.82 -0.47
CA THR A 224 -12.92 -13.20 -1.20
C THR A 224 -13.35 -14.04 -2.40
N GLU A 225 -12.41 -14.58 -3.16
CA GLU A 225 -12.66 -15.48 -4.28
C GLU A 225 -13.36 -16.77 -3.82
N LEU A 226 -12.88 -17.36 -2.71
CA LEU A 226 -13.46 -18.57 -2.12
C LEU A 226 -14.90 -18.33 -1.64
N ILE A 227 -15.15 -17.22 -0.93
CA ILE A 227 -16.50 -16.84 -0.47
C ILE A 227 -17.44 -16.67 -1.67
N THR A 228 -16.99 -15.97 -2.72
CA THR A 228 -17.78 -15.74 -3.93
C THR A 228 -18.14 -17.06 -4.62
N LYS A 229 -17.19 -18.01 -4.68
CA LYS A 229 -17.43 -19.34 -5.25
C LYS A 229 -18.49 -20.10 -4.45
N ILE A 230 -18.37 -20.17 -3.12
CA ILE A 230 -19.33 -20.84 -2.24
C ILE A 230 -20.73 -20.22 -2.40
N GLN A 231 -20.82 -18.89 -2.48
CA GLN A 231 -22.09 -18.19 -2.68
C GLN A 231 -22.74 -18.54 -4.03
N ARG A 232 -21.97 -18.61 -5.12
CA ARG A 232 -22.50 -19.04 -6.43
C ARG A 232 -22.99 -20.49 -6.40
N GLU A 233 -22.23 -21.39 -5.77
CA GLU A 233 -22.62 -22.80 -5.64
C GLU A 233 -23.92 -22.95 -4.84
N ALA A 234 -24.06 -22.21 -3.74
CA ALA A 234 -25.29 -22.18 -2.94
C ALA A 234 -26.49 -21.61 -3.73
N GLN A 235 -26.28 -20.53 -4.50
CA GLN A 235 -27.32 -19.95 -5.35
C GLN A 235 -27.78 -20.93 -6.45
N LEU A 236 -26.84 -21.63 -7.09
CA LEU A 236 -27.16 -22.61 -8.12
C LEU A 236 -27.95 -23.80 -7.54
N ALA A 237 -27.55 -24.28 -6.36
CA ALA A 237 -28.26 -25.34 -5.65
C ALA A 237 -29.70 -24.91 -5.30
N ALA A 238 -29.88 -23.69 -4.81
CA ALA A 238 -31.21 -23.13 -4.49
C ALA A 238 -32.10 -22.99 -5.74
N GLN A 239 -31.54 -22.50 -6.86
CA GLN A 239 -32.27 -22.40 -8.13
C GLN A 239 -32.69 -23.77 -8.67
N THR A 240 -31.80 -24.76 -8.57
CA THR A 240 -32.09 -26.14 -9.01
C THR A 240 -33.22 -26.73 -8.17
N ALA A 241 -33.18 -26.57 -6.85
CA ALA A 241 -34.22 -27.03 -5.94
C ALA A 241 -35.58 -26.35 -6.22
N ALA A 242 -35.59 -25.04 -6.46
CA ALA A 242 -36.81 -24.30 -6.80
C ALA A 242 -37.41 -24.76 -8.15
N THR A 243 -36.56 -25.09 -9.12
CA THR A 243 -36.98 -25.59 -10.45
C THR A 243 -37.57 -27.00 -10.36
N LEU A 244 -37.01 -27.87 -9.52
CA LEU A 244 -37.56 -29.20 -9.26
C LEU A 244 -38.92 -29.11 -8.55
N ALA A 245 -39.03 -28.28 -7.51
CA ALA A 245 -40.27 -28.10 -6.78
C ALA A 245 -41.41 -27.51 -7.65
N THR A 246 -41.09 -26.66 -8.63
CA THR A 246 -42.08 -26.15 -9.59
C THR A 246 -42.53 -27.23 -10.57
N LYS A 247 -41.60 -28.03 -11.10
CA LYS A 247 -41.95 -29.20 -11.95
C LYS A 247 -42.85 -30.20 -11.23
N GLU A 248 -42.52 -30.56 -9.99
CA GLU A 248 -43.33 -31.47 -9.18
C GLU A 248 -44.75 -30.93 -8.94
N LYS A 249 -44.88 -29.61 -8.74
CA LYS A 249 -46.17 -28.95 -8.58
C LYS A 249 -46.98 -28.93 -9.88
N ASP A 250 -46.34 -28.71 -11.01
CA ASP A 250 -46.99 -28.71 -12.32
C ASP A 250 -47.44 -30.12 -12.72
N GLU A 251 -46.63 -31.15 -12.44
CA GLU A 251 -47.01 -32.56 -12.65
C GLU A 251 -48.17 -32.99 -11.73
N ALA A 252 -48.19 -32.53 -10.47
CA ALA A 252 -49.30 -32.80 -9.55
C ALA A 252 -50.62 -32.14 -10.00
N ASN A 253 -50.56 -30.98 -10.67
CA ASN A 253 -51.73 -30.30 -11.21
C ASN A 253 -52.24 -30.90 -12.53
N LEU A 254 -51.44 -31.73 -13.21
CA LEU A 254 -51.81 -32.42 -14.46
C LEU A 254 -52.45 -33.79 -14.23
N LEU A 255 -52.42 -34.31 -12.99
CA LEU A 255 -53.14 -35.53 -12.63
C LEU A 255 -54.64 -35.22 -12.48
N PRO A 256 -55.53 -35.85 -13.27
CA PRO A 256 -56.97 -35.63 -13.13
C PRO A 256 -57.42 -36.10 -11.74
N SER A 257 -58.23 -35.27 -11.06
CA SER A 257 -58.86 -35.62 -9.79
C SER A 257 -59.68 -36.90 -9.96
N SER A 258 -59.20 -38.01 -9.42
CA SER A 258 -59.85 -39.34 -9.49
C SER A 258 -61.12 -39.46 -8.64
N LEU A 259 -61.77 -38.33 -8.32
CA LEU A 259 -62.99 -38.27 -7.51
C LEU A 259 -64.30 -38.42 -8.31
N ASP A 260 -64.25 -38.55 -9.63
CA ASP A 260 -65.45 -38.68 -10.47
C ASP A 260 -65.79 -40.13 -10.93
N ILE A 261 -65.10 -41.17 -10.45
CA ILE A 261 -65.35 -42.57 -10.88
C ILE A 261 -66.33 -43.33 -9.96
N LEU A 262 -67.07 -42.68 -9.06
CA LEU A 262 -68.01 -43.34 -8.13
C LEU A 262 -69.50 -43.04 -8.39
N SER A 263 -69.91 -42.70 -9.62
CA SER A 263 -71.33 -42.40 -9.92
C SER A 263 -72.01 -43.28 -10.97
N PHE A 264 -71.41 -44.39 -11.45
CA PHE A 264 -72.07 -45.30 -12.39
C PHE A 264 -72.04 -46.77 -11.95
N LEU A 265 -72.76 -47.08 -10.87
CA LEU A 265 -73.45 -48.35 -10.65
C LEU A 265 -74.80 -48.00 -10.03
N PRO A 266 -75.93 -48.34 -10.67
CA PRO A 266 -76.39 -49.73 -10.71
C PRO A 266 -76.75 -50.27 -12.09
#